data_AF-A0A7S0IVQ0-F1
#
_entry.id   AF-A0A7S0IVQ0-F1
#
_cell.length_a   1.000
_cell.length_b   1.000
_cell.length_c   1.000
_cell.angle_alpha   90.00
_cell.angle_beta   90.00
_cell.angle_gamma   90.00
#
_symmetry.space_group_name_H-M   'P 1'
#
loop_
_entity.id
_entity.type
_entity.pdbx_description
1 polymer ?
#
loop_
_entity_poly.entity_id
_entity_poly.type
_entity_poly.pdbx_seq_one_letter_code
_entity_poly.pdbx_strand_id
1 'polypeptide(L)'
;AGTDRPDAGYAGAAVLDDILYLGPSNVNAVGRFDTRVTDSSGFSEIALSTPPPSPPEDFLYAGAALVGRQVIFAPYQSDKIGILDVPVWSPSLPPSPPPPSPPPSPPPPSPPPPSPPPP
;
A
#
# COMPACT_ATOMS: atom_id res chain seq x y z
N ALA A 1 15.84 -10.67 41.33
CA ALA A 1 16.51 -10.54 40.02
C ALA A 1 15.43 -10.18 39.02
N GLY A 2 15.37 -8.91 38.61
CA GLY A 2 14.37 -8.43 37.65
C GLY A 2 14.88 -8.65 36.24
N THR A 3 14.29 -9.61 35.53
CA THR A 3 14.38 -9.72 34.08
C THR A 3 12.99 -9.48 33.51
N ASP A 4 12.46 -8.29 33.80
CA ASP A 4 11.27 -7.76 33.15
C ASP A 4 11.75 -6.62 32.25
N ARG A 5 12.70 -6.95 31.35
CA ARG A 5 12.74 -6.21 30.09
C ARG A 5 11.52 -6.78 29.37
N PRO A 6 10.41 -6.03 29.21
CA PRO A 6 9.41 -6.46 28.25
C PRO A 6 10.18 -6.55 26.94
N ASP A 7 10.37 -7.76 26.44
CA ASP A 7 11.07 -7.99 25.18
C ASP A 7 10.38 -7.08 24.17
N ALA A 8 11.07 -6.01 23.75
CA ALA A 8 10.37 -4.89 23.14
C ALA A 8 9.73 -5.36 21.84
N GLY A 9 8.40 -5.52 21.87
CA GLY A 9 7.55 -5.98 20.77
C GLY A 9 7.94 -5.35 19.44
N TYR A 10 8.16 -4.04 19.53
CA TYR A 10 8.35 -3.15 18.40
C TYR A 10 9.56 -2.24 18.60
N ALA A 11 10.28 -1.94 17.51
CA ALA A 11 11.39 -1.01 17.48
C ALA A 11 11.37 -0.16 16.21
N GLY A 12 11.55 1.15 16.40
CA GLY A 12 11.40 2.13 15.33
C GLY A 12 9.93 2.35 14.94
N ALA A 13 9.66 3.52 14.39
CA ALA A 13 8.31 3.86 13.94
C ALA A 13 8.34 4.83 12.77
N ALA A 14 7.33 4.76 11.93
CA ALA A 14 7.07 5.71 10.86
C ALA A 14 5.60 6.12 10.89
N VAL A 15 5.32 7.39 10.63
CA VAL A 15 3.96 7.91 10.56
C VAL A 15 3.61 8.17 9.10
N LEU A 16 2.46 7.64 8.68
CA LEU A 16 1.83 7.99 7.41
C LEU A 16 0.43 8.53 7.74
N ASP A 17 0.21 9.79 7.37
CA ASP A 17 -0.98 10.56 7.75
C ASP A 17 -1.17 10.60 9.28
N ASP A 18 -2.15 9.87 9.79
CA ASP A 18 -2.48 9.76 11.22
C ASP A 18 -2.31 8.33 11.75
N ILE A 19 -1.60 7.50 11.01
CA ILE A 19 -1.35 6.12 11.38
C ILE A 19 0.14 5.94 11.65
N LEU A 20 0.46 5.58 12.89
CA LEU A 20 1.79 5.19 13.32
C LEU A 20 1.99 3.70 13.03
N TYR A 21 3.03 3.40 12.26
CA TYR A 21 3.47 2.04 11.97
C TYR A 21 4.73 1.74 12.77
N LEU A 22 4.68 0.67 13.56
CA LEU A 22 5.71 0.24 14.49
C LEU A 22 6.44 -0.97 13.91
N GLY A 23 7.77 -0.88 13.83
CA GLY A 23 8.59 -1.93 13.25
C GLY A 23 8.62 -3.19 14.13
N PRO A 24 8.41 -4.40 13.57
CA PRO A 24 8.48 -5.64 14.34
C PRO A 24 9.90 -5.88 14.83
N SER A 25 10.07 -6.04 16.14
CA SER A 25 11.39 -6.35 16.71
C SER A 25 11.49 -7.84 17.05
N ASN A 26 10.56 -8.37 17.83
CA ASN A 26 10.50 -9.77 18.23
C ASN A 26 9.07 -10.35 18.08
N VAL A 27 8.25 -9.72 17.24
CA VAL A 27 6.86 -10.09 16.97
C VAL A 27 6.65 -10.32 15.47
N ASN A 28 5.70 -11.19 15.13
CA ASN A 28 5.35 -11.50 13.75
C ASN A 28 4.25 -10.57 13.18
N ALA A 29 4.28 -9.30 13.55
CA ALA A 29 3.29 -8.32 13.11
C ALA A 29 3.88 -6.91 13.06
N VAL A 30 3.38 -6.08 12.15
CA VAL A 30 3.61 -4.63 12.21
C VAL A 30 2.56 -4.02 13.12
N GLY A 31 2.96 -3.24 14.11
CA GLY A 31 2.03 -2.52 14.96
C GLY A 31 1.47 -1.33 14.20
N ARG A 32 0.15 -1.17 14.22
CA ARG A 32 -0.56 -0.06 13.58
C ARG A 32 -1.38 0.67 14.64
N PHE A 33 -1.08 1.94 14.84
CA PHE A 33 -1.76 2.76 15.84
C PHE A 33 -2.36 4.01 15.20
N ASP A 34 -3.66 4.23 15.40
CA ASP A 34 -4.32 5.49 15.04
C ASP A 34 -3.95 6.58 16.06
N THR A 35 -3.18 7.57 15.62
CA THR A 35 -2.67 8.63 16.51
C THR A 35 -3.74 9.62 16.96
N ARG A 36 -4.96 9.54 16.42
CA ARG A 36 -6.09 10.37 16.86
C ARG A 36 -6.76 9.81 18.11
N VAL A 37 -6.49 8.54 18.43
CA VAL A 37 -6.99 7.86 19.60
C VAL A 37 -5.87 7.80 20.63
N THR A 38 -6.20 8.07 21.90
CA THR A 38 -5.20 8.09 22.99
C THR A 38 -5.25 6.87 23.90
N ASP A 39 -6.18 5.95 23.63
CA ASP A 39 -6.33 4.69 24.36
C ASP A 39 -5.85 3.49 23.53
N SER A 40 -5.92 2.29 24.10
CA SER A 40 -5.47 1.06 23.45
C SER A 40 -6.36 0.61 22.28
N SER A 41 -7.53 1.21 22.05
CA SER A 41 -8.42 0.84 20.93
C SER A 41 -7.91 1.32 19.58
N GLY A 42 -7.02 2.32 19.56
CA GLY A 42 -6.34 2.77 18.35
C GLY A 42 -5.30 1.77 17.83
N PHE A 43 -4.90 0.78 18.65
CA PHE A 43 -3.89 -0.20 18.30
C PHE A 43 -4.47 -1.41 17.58
N SER A 44 -3.79 -1.84 16.53
CA SER A 44 -4.10 -3.00 15.72
C SER A 44 -2.81 -3.61 15.17
N GLU A 45 -2.83 -4.89 14.83
CA GLU A 45 -1.66 -5.59 14.31
C GLU A 45 -1.89 -6.01 12.86
N ILE A 46 -0.89 -5.78 12.02
CA ILE A 46 -0.85 -6.28 10.65
C ILE A 46 0.06 -7.51 10.65
N ALA A 47 -0.55 -8.69 10.61
CA ALA A 47 0.20 -9.95 10.60
C ALA A 47 1.10 -10.05 9.35
N LEU A 48 2.35 -10.47 9.56
CA LEU A 48 3.25 -10.76 8.46
C LEU A 48 2.94 -12.15 7.89
N SER A 49 2.91 -12.27 6.56
CA SER A 49 2.60 -13.53 5.87
C SER A 49 3.70 -14.58 6.00
N THR A 50 4.89 -14.21 6.49
CA THR A 50 6.00 -15.13 6.71
C THR A 50 6.36 -15.09 8.19
N PRO A 51 6.28 -16.23 8.90
CA PRO A 51 6.73 -16.29 10.28
C PRO A 51 8.22 -15.97 10.38
N PRO A 52 8.70 -15.41 11.52
CA PRO A 52 10.11 -15.17 11.72
C PRO A 52 10.91 -16.47 11.56
N PRO A 53 12.18 -16.39 11.14
CA PRO A 53 13.05 -17.55 11.11
C PRO A 53 13.09 -18.24 12.49
N SER A 54 13.26 -19.57 12.49
CA SER A 54 13.42 -20.39 13.70
C SER A 54 14.90 -20.77 13.85
N PRO A 55 15.55 -20.56 15.01
CA PRO A 55 15.00 -20.01 16.26
C PRO A 55 14.59 -18.53 16.11
N PRO A 56 13.64 -18.03 16.92
CA PRO A 56 13.23 -16.63 16.86
C PRO A 56 14.47 -15.77 17.04
N GLU A 57 14.86 -15.06 15.98
CA GLU A 57 15.92 -14.08 16.10
C GLU A 57 15.38 -12.89 16.87
N ASP A 58 16.01 -12.61 18.00
CA ASP A 58 15.66 -11.45 18.82
C ASP A 58 16.02 -10.18 18.02
N PHE A 59 15.07 -9.27 17.80
CA PHE A 59 15.30 -7.96 17.17
C PHE A 59 15.58 -8.02 15.64
N LEU A 60 14.58 -8.41 14.86
CA LEU A 60 14.66 -8.44 13.39
C LEU A 60 14.85 -7.05 12.77
N TYR A 61 14.09 -6.06 13.24
CA TYR A 61 14.11 -4.68 12.73
C TYR A 61 14.24 -3.68 13.88
N ALA A 62 14.94 -2.57 13.63
CA ALA A 62 15.18 -1.53 14.64
C ALA A 62 14.78 -0.12 14.19
N GLY A 63 14.67 0.10 12.87
CA GLY A 63 14.31 1.40 12.30
C GLY A 63 13.13 1.28 11.37
N ALA A 64 12.43 2.39 11.16
CA ALA A 64 11.37 2.50 10.17
C ALA A 64 11.48 3.86 9.45
N ALA A 65 11.22 3.87 8.15
CA ALA A 65 11.22 5.06 7.32
C ALA A 65 10.02 5.03 6.37
N LEU A 66 9.43 6.19 6.11
CA LEU A 66 8.37 6.34 5.11
C LEU A 66 8.97 6.81 3.79
N VAL A 67 8.72 6.06 2.72
CA VAL A 67 9.06 6.44 1.34
C VAL A 67 7.79 6.44 0.51
N GLY A 68 7.24 7.62 0.24
CA GLY A 68 5.93 7.76 -0.39
C GLY A 68 4.82 7.16 0.48
N ARG A 69 4.33 5.98 0.09
CA ARG A 69 3.29 5.21 0.82
C ARG A 69 3.76 3.81 1.24
N GLN A 70 5.08 3.64 1.28
CA GLN A 70 5.73 2.41 1.73
C GLN A 70 6.43 2.67 3.06
N VAL A 71 6.12 1.86 4.06
CA VAL A 71 6.89 1.85 5.30
C VAL A 71 8.00 0.82 5.15
N ILE A 72 9.24 1.29 5.21
CA ILE A 72 10.44 0.48 5.07
C ILE A 72 11.03 0.28 6.46
N PHE A 73 11.20 -0.98 6.86
CA PHE A 73 11.79 -1.36 8.14
C PHE A 73 13.27 -1.72 7.93
N ALA A 74 14.14 -1.00 8.62
CA ALA A 74 15.58 -1.23 8.59
C ALA A 74 15.91 -2.47 9.45
N PRO A 75 16.57 -3.48 8.87
CA PRO A 75 16.93 -4.69 9.57
C PRO A 75 17.99 -4.41 10.65
N TYR A 76 17.94 -5.19 11.73
CA TYR A 76 19.00 -5.29 12.73
C TYR A 76 19.64 -6.67 12.69
N GLN A 77 18.85 -7.74 12.88
CA GLN A 77 19.29 -9.13 12.68
C GLN A 77 18.72 -9.77 11.40
N SER A 78 17.65 -9.21 10.83
CA SER A 78 17.05 -9.73 9.59
C SER A 78 18.00 -9.67 8.40
N ASP A 79 17.97 -10.70 7.54
CA ASP A 79 18.66 -10.75 6.26
C ASP A 79 17.93 -9.96 5.14
N LYS A 80 16.70 -9.52 5.42
CA LYS A 80 15.80 -8.86 4.48
C LYS A 80 15.36 -7.49 4.98
N ILE A 81 15.11 -6.59 4.03
CA ILE A 81 14.41 -5.32 4.29
C ILE A 81 12.92 -5.62 4.42
N GLY A 82 12.30 -5.11 5.48
CA GLY A 82 10.85 -5.17 5.64
C GLY A 82 10.19 -4.06 4.84
N ILE A 83 9.18 -4.38 4.03
CA ILE A 83 8.44 -3.39 3.26
C ILE A 83 6.95 -3.62 3.51
N LEU A 84 6.25 -2.58 3.95
CA LEU A 84 4.80 -2.55 4.07
C LEU A 84 4.24 -1.54 3.08
N ASP A 85 3.52 -2.05 2.08
CA ASP A 85 2.74 -1.23 1.15
C ASP A 85 1.42 -0.78 1.79
N VAL A 86 1.22 0.52 1.90
CA VAL A 86 -0.03 1.08 2.39
C VAL A 86 -0.89 1.52 1.19
N PRO A 87 -1.99 0.81 0.87
CA PRO A 87 -2.89 1.23 -0.19
C PRO A 87 -3.52 2.57 0.19
N VAL A 88 -3.65 3.47 -0.80
CA VAL A 88 -4.57 4.60 -0.68
C VAL A 88 -5.92 3.94 -0.51
N TRP A 89 -6.60 4.30 0.57
CA TRP A 89 -8.01 4.02 0.66
C TRP A 89 -8.68 4.77 -0.49
N SER A 90 -8.89 4.06 -1.59
CA SER A 90 -9.69 4.54 -2.71
C SER A 90 -11.12 4.16 -2.35
N PRO A 91 -11.98 5.10 -1.91
CA PRO A 91 -13.40 4.80 -1.86
C PRO A 91 -13.78 4.35 -3.28
N SER A 92 -14.35 3.14 -3.43
CA SER A 92 -14.69 2.54 -4.73
C SER A 92 -15.17 3.61 -5.71
N LEU A 93 -14.29 4.05 -6.61
CA LEU A 93 -14.70 4.98 -7.65
C LEU A 93 -15.72 4.21 -8.49
N PRO A 94 -16.90 4.77 -8.76
CA PRO A 94 -17.84 4.13 -9.65
C PRO A 94 -17.11 3.79 -10.96
N PRO A 95 -17.45 2.67 -11.62
CA PRO A 95 -16.83 2.31 -12.89
C PRO A 95 -16.90 3.53 -13.82
N SER A 96 -15.77 3.85 -14.46
CA SER A 96 -15.71 5.00 -15.37
C SER A 96 -16.86 4.89 -16.38
N PRO A 97 -17.58 5.99 -16.67
CA PRO A 97 -18.63 5.95 -17.68
C PRO A 97 -18.03 5.44 -19.00
N PRO A 98 -18.79 4.68 -19.81
CA PRO A 98 -18.31 4.27 -21.12
C PRO A 98 -17.91 5.52 -21.92
N PRO A 99 -16.88 5.43 -22.78
CA PRO A 99 -16.52 6.54 -23.64
C PRO A 99 -17.74 6.95 -24.49
N PRO A 100 -17.89 8.26 -24.81
CA PRO A 100 -18.97 8.71 -25.68
C PRO A 100 -18.90 7.96 -27.02
N SER A 101 -20.07 7.66 -27.60
CA SER A 101 -20.14 7.02 -28.91
C SER A 101 -19.41 7.86 -29.95
N PRO A 102 -18.67 7.23 -30.89
CA PRO A 102 -18.05 7.97 -31.99
C PRO A 102 -19.13 8.71 -32.80
N PRO A 103 -18.79 9.87 -33.39
CA PRO A 103 -19.72 10.56 -34.27
C PRO A 103 -20.13 9.66 -35.45
N PRO A 104 -21.35 9.85 -35.99
CA PRO A 104 -21.79 9.10 -37.17
C PRO A 104 -20.83 9.32 -38.34
N SER A 105 -20.60 8.28 -39.13
CA SER A 105 -19.81 8.38 -40.36
C SER A 105 -20.39 9.45 -41.30
N PRO A 106 -19.54 10.21 -42.02
CA PRO A 106 -20.03 11.13 -43.04
C PRO A 106 -20.80 10.38 -44.14
N PRO A 107 -21.76 11.03 -44.80
CA PRO A 107 -22.48 10.43 -45.93
C PRO A 107 -21.50 10.08 -47.06
N PRO A 108 -21.79 9.05 -47.86
CA PRO A 108 -20.98 8.71 -49.02
C PRO A 108 -20.95 9.89 -50.01
N PRO A 109 -19.86 10.07 -50.78
CA PRO A 109 -19.79 11.08 -51.82
C PRO A 109 -20.90 10.88 -52.86
N SER A 110 -21.39 11.98 -53.42
CA SER A 110 -22.38 11.93 -54.49
C SER A 110 -21.84 11.16 -55.70
N PRO A 111 -22.68 10.39 -56.42
CA PRO A 111 -22.25 9.72 -57.64
C PRO A 111 -21.80 10.75 -58.68
N PRO A 112 -20.84 10.40 -59.56
CA PRO A 112 -20.43 11.27 -60.65
C PRO A 112 -21.63 11.59 -61.56
N PRO A 113 -21.66 12.77 -62.20
CA PRO A 113 -22.69 13.11 -63.17
C PRO A 113 -22.68 12.09 -64.33
N PRO A 114 -23.83 11.80 -64.94
CA PRO A 114 -23.90 10.95 -66.12
C PRO A 114 -23.06 11.53 -67.25
N SER A 115 -22.42 10.64 -68.02
CA SER A 115 -21.64 11.03 -69.19
C SER A 115 -22.50 11.80 -70.20
N PRO A 116 -21.95 12.83 -70.86
CA PRO A 116 -22.66 13.50 -71.94
C PRO A 116 -23.00 12.50 -73.06
N PRO A 117 -24.12 12.70 -73.79
CA PRO A 117 -24.46 11.87 -74.94
C PRO A 117 -23.36 11.97 -76.01
N PRO A 118 -23.11 10.89 -76.79
CA PRO A 118 -22.15 10.91 -77.88
C PRO A 118 -22.57 11.89 -79.00
N PRO A 119 -21.60 12.48 -79.72
CA PRO A 119 -21.84 13.43 -80.81
C PRO A 119 -22.50 12.82 -82.04
#